data_AF-A0A2Y9DXV3-F1
#
_entry.id   AF-A0A2Y9DXV3-F1
#
_cell.length_a   1.000
_cell.length_b   1.000
_cell.length_c   1.000
_cell.angle_alpha   90.00
_cell.angle_beta   90.00
_cell.angle_gamma   90.00
#
_symmetry.space_group_name_H-M   'P 1'
#
loop_
_entity.id
_entity.type
_entity.pdbx_description
1 polymer ?
#
loop_
_entity_poly.entity_id
_entity_poly.type
_entity_poly.pdbx_seq_one_letter_code
_entity_poly.pdbx_strand_id
1 'polypeptide(L)'
;MAEASLPELGRDTKAAPCSSVLELEELLREGKVSCSRVDEVWPNLFIGDAMDSVQKQDLRRPKIHGAARVAPYQPPTLASLQRLLWAHRAATLTHINEVWPNLFLGDAYAARDKNKLIQLGITHIVNAAAGKFQVDTGVKFYRGMPLEYYGIEADDNPFFDLSVYFLPVARYIRTALSVPQGRVLVHCAMGVSRSATLVLAFLMICENMTLVEAIKVVQAHRDICPNSGFLQQLQVLDNRLGRETGRL
;
A
#
# COMPACT_ATOMS: atom_id res chain seq x y z
N MET A 1 -16.95 62.17 15.52
CA MET A 1 -17.35 62.50 16.91
C MET A 1 -18.47 61.56 17.30
N ALA A 2 -18.15 60.57 18.13
CA ALA A 2 -19.04 59.88 19.06
C ALA A 2 -18.14 58.96 19.89
N GLU A 3 -17.76 59.42 21.09
CA GLU A 3 -17.23 58.57 22.16
C GLU A 3 -18.35 57.71 22.73
N ALA A 4 -18.04 56.47 23.08
CA ALA A 4 -18.78 55.72 24.08
C ALA A 4 -17.83 54.82 24.86
N SER A 5 -17.91 54.96 26.18
CA SER A 5 -16.99 54.54 27.22
C SER A 5 -16.97 53.03 27.49
N LEU A 6 -15.82 52.56 27.97
CA LEU A 6 -15.60 51.23 28.55
C LEU A 6 -16.27 51.10 29.94
N PRO A 7 -16.67 49.89 30.34
CA PRO A 7 -16.64 49.48 31.74
C PRO A 7 -15.65 48.33 32.00
N GLU A 8 -15.16 48.32 33.24
CA GLU A 8 -14.01 47.58 33.74
C GLU A 8 -14.21 46.07 33.98
N LEU A 9 -13.04 45.43 34.11
CA LEU A 9 -12.74 44.04 34.43
C LEU A 9 -13.13 43.67 35.88
N GLY A 10 -13.80 42.53 36.08
CA GLY A 10 -14.16 42.05 37.41
C GLY A 10 -14.53 40.57 37.53
N ARG A 11 -13.49 39.73 37.66
CA ARG A 11 -13.34 38.49 38.48
C ARG A 11 -14.24 37.24 38.28
N ASP A 12 -13.49 36.14 38.18
CA ASP A 12 -13.71 34.80 38.77
C ASP A 12 -14.78 33.86 38.16
N THR A 13 -14.45 33.23 37.04
CA THR A 13 -14.96 31.88 36.73
C THR A 13 -13.86 30.84 37.00
N LYS A 14 -14.01 30.14 38.12
CA LYS A 14 -13.26 28.92 38.47
C LYS A 14 -13.34 27.91 37.31
N ALA A 15 -12.20 27.60 36.71
CA ALA A 15 -12.02 26.40 35.90
C ALA A 15 -12.25 25.16 36.79
N ALA A 16 -13.06 24.21 36.31
CA ALA A 16 -13.17 22.90 36.94
C ALA A 16 -11.83 22.14 36.81
N PRO A 17 -11.37 21.39 37.82
CA PRO A 17 -10.12 20.66 37.73
C PRO A 17 -10.24 19.51 36.73
N CYS A 18 -9.19 19.32 35.94
CA CYS A 18 -9.00 18.11 35.14
C CYS A 18 -8.90 16.91 36.09
N SER A 19 -9.79 15.93 35.93
CA SER A 19 -9.77 14.67 36.70
C SER A 19 -8.42 13.99 36.57
N SER A 20 -7.84 13.58 37.71
CA SER A 20 -6.52 12.95 37.72
C SER A 20 -6.59 11.56 37.07
N VAL A 21 -5.49 11.11 36.47
CA VAL A 21 -5.39 9.78 35.80
C VAL A 21 -5.86 8.64 36.72
N LEU A 22 -5.74 8.80 38.04
CA LEU A 22 -6.14 7.83 39.04
C LEU A 22 -7.66 7.66 39.15
N GLU A 23 -8.46 8.71 38.96
CA GLU A 23 -9.93 8.63 38.97
C GLU A 23 -10.48 7.92 37.72
N LEU A 24 -9.79 8.05 36.58
CA LEU A 24 -10.15 7.35 35.35
C LEU A 24 -9.81 5.85 35.41
N GLU A 25 -8.72 5.49 36.09
CA GLU A 25 -8.36 4.08 36.30
C GLU A 25 -9.28 3.37 37.31
N GLU A 26 -9.88 4.10 38.24
CA GLU A 26 -10.84 3.54 39.21
C GLU A 26 -12.20 3.26 38.55
N LEU A 27 -12.67 4.16 37.67
CA LEU A 27 -13.86 3.94 36.84
C LEU A 27 -13.71 2.77 35.84
N LEU A 28 -12.49 2.53 35.32
CA LEU A 28 -12.20 1.37 34.47
C LEU A 28 -12.13 0.05 35.27
N ARG A 29 -11.81 0.10 36.57
CA ARG A 29 -11.77 -1.08 37.45
C ARG A 29 -13.16 -1.52 37.91
N GLU A 30 -14.11 -0.61 38.06
CA GLU A 30 -15.48 -0.92 38.49
C GLU A 30 -16.37 -1.50 37.36
N GLY A 31 -15.97 -1.33 36.09
CA GLY A 31 -16.74 -1.74 34.90
C GLY A 31 -16.62 -3.21 34.45
N LYS A 32 -16.48 -4.18 35.37
CA LYS A 32 -16.56 -5.62 35.01
C LYS A 32 -17.97 -6.17 35.26
N VAL A 33 -18.82 -6.10 34.24
CA VAL A 33 -19.99 -6.96 34.11
C VAL A 33 -19.94 -7.63 32.74
N SER A 34 -19.87 -8.96 32.74
CA SER A 34 -20.03 -9.81 31.55
C SER A 34 -21.35 -9.48 30.87
N CYS A 35 -21.32 -8.88 29.67
CA CYS A 35 -22.50 -8.63 28.86
C CYS A 35 -22.34 -9.28 27.48
N SER A 36 -23.22 -10.22 27.15
CA SER A 36 -23.26 -10.96 25.88
C SER A 36 -24.21 -10.31 24.87
N ARG A 37 -24.14 -8.99 24.69
CA ARG A 37 -25.05 -8.25 23.79
C ARG A 37 -24.29 -7.24 22.94
N VAL A 38 -24.62 -7.21 21.65
CA VAL A 38 -24.11 -6.22 20.70
C VAL A 38 -24.97 -4.97 20.84
N ASP A 39 -24.36 -3.86 21.23
CA ASP A 39 -25.07 -2.59 21.41
C ASP A 39 -24.77 -1.64 20.24
N GLU A 40 -25.82 -0.98 19.72
CA GLU A 40 -25.71 0.09 18.72
C GLU A 40 -25.39 1.40 19.44
N VAL A 41 -24.25 2.01 19.10
CA VAL A 41 -23.74 3.23 19.76
C VAL A 41 -23.87 4.48 18.88
N TRP A 42 -24.13 4.30 17.59
CA TRP A 42 -24.44 5.37 16.64
C TRP A 42 -25.17 4.80 15.41
N PRO A 43 -25.89 5.61 14.61
CA PRO A 43 -26.56 5.13 13.41
C PRO A 43 -25.57 4.40 12.48
N ASN A 44 -25.71 3.09 12.38
CA ASN A 44 -24.81 2.18 11.65
C ASN A 44 -23.40 1.97 12.26
N LEU A 45 -23.20 2.21 13.56
CA LEU A 45 -21.96 1.89 14.29
C LEU A 45 -22.26 0.97 15.48
N PHE A 46 -21.73 -0.25 15.43
CA PHE A 46 -21.86 -1.28 16.46
C PHE A 46 -20.48 -1.57 17.07
N ILE A 47 -20.40 -1.70 18.40
CA ILE A 47 -19.18 -2.11 19.10
C ILE A 47 -19.45 -3.48 19.77
N GLY A 48 -18.72 -4.50 19.34
CA GLY A 48 -18.77 -5.87 19.86
C GLY A 48 -17.94 -6.82 18.99
N ASP A 49 -17.40 -7.89 19.57
CA ASP A 49 -16.57 -8.87 18.87
C ASP A 49 -17.39 -9.61 17.78
N ALA A 50 -17.22 -9.17 16.53
CA ALA A 50 -17.85 -9.76 15.36
C ALA A 50 -17.07 -11.00 14.90
N MET A 51 -17.28 -12.13 15.59
CA MET A 51 -16.98 -13.45 15.05
C MET A 51 -18.17 -14.38 15.33
N ASP A 52 -19.22 -14.27 14.51
CA ASP A 52 -20.02 -15.41 14.08
C ASP A 52 -21.13 -14.94 13.13
N SER A 53 -20.90 -15.04 11.82
CA SER A 53 -21.93 -15.27 10.79
C SER A 53 -21.33 -15.22 9.39
N VAL A 54 -20.55 -16.23 9.03
CA VAL A 54 -20.36 -16.62 7.63
C VAL A 54 -20.78 -18.08 7.49
N GLN A 55 -21.69 -18.32 6.56
CA GLN A 55 -22.37 -19.60 6.30
C GLN A 55 -21.38 -20.77 6.20
N LYS A 56 -21.53 -21.75 7.10
CA LYS A 56 -20.64 -22.92 7.27
C LYS A 56 -20.74 -24.00 6.18
N GLN A 57 -21.22 -23.73 4.97
CA GLN A 57 -21.48 -24.80 4.00
C GLN A 57 -20.62 -24.90 2.74
N ASP A 58 -19.70 -23.97 2.44
CA ASP A 58 -18.84 -24.09 1.24
C ASP A 58 -17.32 -24.08 1.46
N LEU A 59 -16.85 -24.28 2.69
CA LEU A 59 -15.42 -24.52 2.96
C LEU A 59 -15.15 -25.98 3.33
N ARG A 60 -15.29 -26.89 2.35
CA ARG A 60 -14.63 -28.20 2.43
C ARG A 60 -13.13 -28.01 2.20
N ARG A 61 -12.41 -27.55 3.23
CA ARG A 61 -10.95 -27.73 3.32
C ARG A 61 -10.64 -29.24 3.38
N PRO A 62 -9.74 -29.77 2.54
CA PRO A 62 -9.21 -31.11 2.75
C PRO A 62 -8.56 -31.18 4.14
N LYS A 63 -8.91 -32.20 4.93
CA LYS A 63 -8.24 -32.51 6.20
C LYS A 63 -6.82 -33.00 5.90
N ILE A 64 -5.86 -32.08 5.86
CA ILE A 64 -4.44 -32.45 5.82
C ILE A 64 -4.04 -32.83 7.25
N HIS A 65 -3.77 -34.12 7.43
CA HIS A 65 -3.20 -34.66 8.65
C HIS A 65 -1.74 -34.20 8.77
N GLY A 66 -1.35 -33.78 9.98
CA GLY A 66 0.03 -33.52 10.37
C GLY A 66 0.42 -32.04 10.32
N ALA A 67 0.73 -31.47 11.49
CA ALA A 67 1.48 -30.23 11.59
C ALA A 67 2.89 -30.47 11.03
N ALA A 68 3.04 -30.34 9.72
CA ALA A 68 4.36 -30.22 9.10
C ALA A 68 5.02 -28.99 9.73
N ARG A 69 6.18 -29.16 10.38
CA ARG A 69 7.03 -28.04 10.78
C ARG A 69 7.31 -27.25 9.50
N VAL A 70 6.66 -26.10 9.35
CA VAL A 70 6.97 -25.17 8.26
C VAL A 70 8.42 -24.80 8.45
N ALA A 71 9.25 -25.12 7.46
CA ALA A 71 10.67 -24.79 7.51
C ALA A 71 10.82 -23.28 7.77
N PRO A 72 11.75 -22.86 8.63
CA PRO A 72 11.96 -21.45 8.91
C PRO A 72 12.25 -20.71 7.60
N TYR A 73 11.60 -19.56 7.40
CA TYR A 73 11.79 -18.76 6.21
C TYR A 73 13.28 -18.45 6.02
N GLN A 74 13.80 -18.68 4.82
CA GLN A 74 15.16 -18.33 4.46
C GLN A 74 15.10 -17.18 3.46
N PRO A 75 15.70 -16.01 3.78
CA PRO A 75 15.74 -14.90 2.85
C PRO A 75 16.40 -15.33 1.53
N PRO A 76 15.79 -15.03 0.37
CA PRO A 76 16.33 -15.43 -0.92
C PRO A 76 17.66 -14.71 -1.16
N THR A 77 18.61 -15.38 -1.81
CA THR A 77 19.86 -14.74 -2.28
C THR A 77 19.59 -13.94 -3.57
N LEU A 78 20.44 -12.94 -3.86
CA LEU A 78 20.31 -12.16 -5.11
C LEU A 78 20.36 -13.07 -6.35
N ALA A 79 21.26 -14.06 -6.35
CA ALA A 79 21.37 -15.02 -7.45
C ALA A 79 20.12 -15.91 -7.61
N SER A 80 19.41 -16.22 -6.51
CA SER A 80 18.14 -16.95 -6.59
C SER A 80 17.01 -16.09 -7.13
N LEU A 81 16.96 -14.80 -6.76
CA LEU A 81 15.99 -13.84 -7.28
C LEU A 81 16.19 -13.61 -8.78
N GLN A 82 17.44 -13.41 -9.22
CA GLN A 82 17.76 -13.25 -10.64
C GLN A 82 17.36 -14.48 -11.46
N ARG A 83 17.64 -15.69 -10.94
CA ARG A 83 17.20 -16.95 -11.58
C ARG A 83 15.69 -17.03 -11.70
N LEU A 84 14.95 -16.69 -10.64
CA LEU A 84 13.48 -16.65 -10.67
C LEU A 84 12.99 -15.68 -11.77
N LEU A 85 13.59 -14.49 -11.84
CA LEU A 85 13.18 -13.46 -12.79
C LEU A 85 13.48 -13.82 -14.26
N TRP A 86 14.55 -14.57 -14.51
CA TRP A 86 14.97 -14.93 -15.86
C TRP A 86 14.39 -16.25 -16.38
N ALA A 87 14.05 -17.17 -15.48
CA ALA A 87 13.52 -18.48 -15.86
C ALA A 87 12.07 -18.41 -16.38
N HIS A 88 11.29 -17.43 -15.93
CA HIS A 88 9.89 -17.28 -16.29
C HIS A 88 9.69 -15.97 -17.05
N ARG A 89 9.73 -16.07 -18.38
CA ARG A 89 9.46 -14.95 -19.28
C ARG A 89 8.43 -15.34 -20.34
N ALA A 90 7.46 -14.46 -20.55
CA ALA A 90 6.52 -14.55 -21.65
C ALA A 90 7.22 -14.23 -22.98
N ALA A 91 6.63 -14.68 -24.08
CA ALA A 91 7.14 -14.40 -25.42
C ALA A 91 6.97 -12.92 -25.83
N THR A 92 6.01 -12.21 -25.22
CA THR A 92 5.67 -10.83 -25.56
C THR A 92 5.38 -10.02 -24.31
N LEU A 93 5.88 -8.78 -24.27
CA LEU A 93 5.57 -7.81 -23.23
C LEU A 93 4.60 -6.76 -23.78
N THR A 94 3.38 -6.73 -23.25
CA THR A 94 2.39 -5.68 -23.58
C THR A 94 2.75 -4.36 -22.92
N HIS A 95 2.09 -3.26 -23.29
CA HIS A 95 2.39 -1.93 -22.72
C HIS A 95 1.91 -1.74 -21.28
N ILE A 96 0.85 -2.45 -20.88
CA ILE A 96 0.22 -2.36 -19.56
C ILE A 96 -0.41 -3.71 -19.20
N ASN A 97 -0.34 -4.09 -17.93
CA ASN A 97 -0.98 -5.28 -17.39
C ASN A 97 -1.55 -4.96 -16.01
N GLU A 98 -2.73 -5.49 -15.70
CA GLU A 98 -3.21 -5.57 -14.33
C GLU A 98 -2.43 -6.68 -13.62
N VAL A 99 -1.67 -6.34 -12.59
CA VAL A 99 -0.78 -7.27 -11.87
C VAL A 99 -1.28 -7.61 -10.47
N TRP A 100 -2.28 -6.86 -10.02
CA TRP A 100 -3.03 -7.03 -8.77
C TRP A 100 -4.38 -6.30 -8.95
N PRO A 101 -5.47 -6.66 -8.25
CA PRO A 101 -6.78 -6.03 -8.45
C PRO A 101 -6.71 -4.50 -8.45
N ASN A 102 -7.11 -3.90 -9.57
CA ASN A 102 -7.09 -2.46 -9.86
C ASN A 102 -5.70 -1.78 -9.84
N LEU A 103 -4.62 -2.55 -9.80
CA LEU A 103 -3.24 -2.06 -9.84
C LEU A 103 -2.54 -2.54 -11.12
N PHE A 104 -2.17 -1.56 -11.93
CA PHE A 104 -1.61 -1.75 -13.25
C PHE A 104 -0.12 -1.42 -13.26
N LEU A 105 0.67 -2.25 -13.92
CA LEU A 105 2.07 -1.99 -14.23
C LEU A 105 2.21 -1.71 -15.72
N GLY A 106 2.85 -0.60 -16.07
CA GLY A 106 2.97 -0.20 -17.48
C GLY A 106 4.25 0.54 -17.83
N ASP A 107 4.42 0.78 -19.12
CA ASP A 107 5.53 1.52 -19.70
C ASP A 107 5.15 2.97 -20.05
N ALA A 108 6.09 3.72 -20.63
CA ALA A 108 5.87 5.10 -21.02
C ALA A 108 4.85 5.25 -22.16
N TYR A 109 4.67 4.22 -23.00
CA TYR A 109 3.67 4.24 -24.06
C TYR A 109 2.26 4.20 -23.45
N ALA A 110 2.00 3.26 -22.54
CA ALA A 110 0.75 3.17 -21.81
C ALA A 110 0.44 4.47 -21.03
N ALA A 111 1.45 5.06 -20.39
CA ALA A 111 1.29 6.30 -19.64
C ALA A 111 0.94 7.52 -20.53
N ARG A 112 1.29 7.49 -21.82
CA ARG A 112 0.99 8.55 -22.80
C ARG A 112 -0.32 8.31 -23.55
N ASP A 113 -0.83 7.09 -23.55
CA ASP A 113 -2.10 6.73 -24.19
C ASP A 113 -3.30 7.09 -23.30
N LYS A 114 -3.73 8.35 -23.38
CA LYS A 114 -4.89 8.85 -22.62
C LYS A 114 -6.18 8.08 -22.90
N ASN A 115 -6.38 7.58 -24.12
CA ASN A 115 -7.57 6.82 -24.47
C ASN A 115 -7.57 5.49 -23.71
N LYS A 116 -6.42 4.82 -23.65
CA LYS A 116 -6.29 3.59 -22.86
C LYS A 116 -6.47 3.83 -21.37
N LEU A 117 -5.93 4.93 -20.84
CA LEU A 117 -6.11 5.31 -19.43
C LEU A 117 -7.59 5.55 -19.09
N ILE A 118 -8.35 6.23 -19.97
CA ILE A 118 -9.79 6.43 -19.83
C ILE A 118 -10.54 5.10 -19.90
N GLN A 119 -10.22 4.26 -20.89
CA GLN A 119 -10.86 2.95 -21.06
C GLN A 119 -10.68 2.06 -19.83
N LEU A 120 -9.49 2.08 -19.22
CA LEU A 120 -9.19 1.34 -18.00
C LEU A 120 -9.71 2.03 -16.73
N GLY A 121 -10.21 3.26 -16.82
CA GLY A 121 -10.69 4.03 -15.68
C GLY A 121 -9.60 4.39 -14.68
N ILE A 122 -8.36 4.64 -15.14
CA ILE A 122 -7.24 5.00 -14.26
C ILE A 122 -7.54 6.30 -13.52
N THR A 123 -7.49 6.26 -12.19
CA THR A 123 -7.72 7.41 -11.31
C THR A 123 -6.45 7.93 -10.67
N HIS A 124 -5.38 7.13 -10.64
CA HIS A 124 -4.10 7.54 -10.04
C HIS A 124 -2.94 7.07 -10.91
N ILE A 125 -1.93 7.92 -11.09
CA ILE A 125 -0.70 7.61 -11.82
C ILE A 125 0.49 7.81 -10.90
N VAL A 126 1.34 6.79 -10.79
CA VAL A 126 2.68 6.87 -10.21
C VAL A 126 3.69 6.74 -11.35
N ASN A 127 4.37 7.84 -11.68
CA ASN A 127 5.43 7.88 -12.66
C ASN A 127 6.78 7.72 -11.97
N ALA A 128 7.34 6.51 -12.00
CA ALA A 128 8.65 6.18 -11.45
C ALA A 128 9.82 6.53 -12.38
N ALA A 129 9.59 7.33 -13.41
CA ALA A 129 10.57 7.82 -14.36
C ALA A 129 10.26 9.28 -14.74
N ALA A 130 9.80 10.08 -13.77
CA ALA A 130 9.52 11.49 -13.98
C ALA A 130 10.81 12.27 -14.26
N GLY A 131 10.66 13.49 -14.76
CA GLY A 131 11.76 14.40 -15.04
C GLY A 131 11.85 14.77 -16.52
N LYS A 132 12.35 15.97 -16.79
CA LYS A 132 12.41 16.60 -18.11
C LYS A 132 13.14 15.76 -19.17
N PHE A 133 14.15 15.00 -18.75
CA PHE A 133 14.97 14.16 -19.63
C PHE A 133 14.57 12.68 -19.60
N GLN A 134 13.46 12.36 -18.95
CA GLN A 134 12.91 11.02 -18.80
C GLN A 134 11.48 10.99 -19.36
N VAL A 135 10.53 10.38 -18.66
CA VAL A 135 9.11 10.38 -19.05
C VAL A 135 8.45 11.66 -18.56
N ASP A 136 8.66 12.74 -19.31
CA ASP A 136 8.09 14.06 -19.02
C ASP A 136 6.60 14.11 -19.38
N THR A 137 5.75 13.63 -18.45
CA THR A 137 4.30 13.80 -18.49
C THR A 137 3.88 14.86 -17.47
N GLY A 138 4.07 14.58 -16.17
CA GLY A 138 3.65 15.48 -15.10
C GLY A 138 2.12 15.70 -15.06
N VAL A 139 1.67 16.46 -14.06
CA VAL A 139 0.25 16.83 -13.91
C VAL A 139 -0.31 17.51 -15.17
N LYS A 140 0.50 18.33 -15.85
CA LYS A 140 0.09 19.10 -17.03
C LYS A 140 -0.28 18.21 -18.21
N PHE A 141 0.42 17.10 -18.42
CA PHE A 141 0.10 16.17 -19.50
C PHE A 141 -1.30 15.59 -19.35
N TYR A 142 -1.75 15.29 -18.13
CA TYR A 142 -3.06 14.71 -17.84
C TYR A 142 -4.18 15.75 -17.61
N ARG A 143 -3.94 17.03 -17.94
CA ARG A 143 -4.97 18.09 -17.81
C ARG A 143 -6.26 17.68 -18.52
N GLY A 144 -7.39 17.81 -17.80
CA GLY A 144 -8.72 17.45 -18.28
C GLY A 144 -9.15 16.03 -17.97
N MET A 145 -8.28 15.21 -17.37
CA MET A 145 -8.61 13.88 -16.87
C MET A 145 -8.80 13.94 -15.34
N PRO A 146 -9.82 13.26 -14.77
CA PRO A 146 -10.06 13.24 -13.33
C PRO A 146 -9.13 12.21 -12.66
N LEU A 147 -7.83 12.48 -12.62
CA LEU A 147 -6.83 11.60 -12.02
C LEU A 147 -5.81 12.36 -11.18
N GLU A 148 -5.24 11.68 -10.19
CA GLU A 148 -4.13 12.15 -9.39
C GLU A 148 -2.78 11.68 -9.96
N TYR A 149 -1.73 12.49 -9.79
CA TYR A 149 -0.41 12.21 -10.32
C TYR A 149 0.66 12.32 -9.23
N TYR A 150 1.49 11.28 -9.12
CA TYR A 150 2.68 11.22 -8.30
C TYR A 150 3.89 10.98 -9.20
N GLY A 151 4.78 11.97 -9.31
CA GLY A 151 6.03 11.85 -10.05
C GLY A 151 7.23 11.55 -9.14
N ILE A 152 8.07 10.61 -9.55
CA ILE A 152 9.33 10.28 -8.89
C ILE A 152 10.45 10.35 -9.94
N GLU A 153 11.41 11.24 -9.71
CA GLU A 153 12.60 11.38 -10.54
C GLU A 153 13.62 10.29 -10.15
N ALA A 154 13.36 9.05 -10.59
CA ALA A 154 14.21 7.90 -10.31
C ALA A 154 14.98 7.41 -11.55
N ASP A 155 16.28 7.20 -11.37
CA ASP A 155 17.14 6.59 -12.37
C ASP A 155 17.11 5.06 -12.30
N ASP A 156 17.18 4.40 -13.46
CA ASP A 156 17.20 2.93 -13.53
C ASP A 156 18.63 2.37 -13.44
N ASN A 157 19.32 2.71 -12.37
CA ASN A 157 20.66 2.23 -12.11
C ASN A 157 20.74 1.61 -10.72
N PRO A 158 21.66 0.64 -10.49
CA PRO A 158 21.73 -0.10 -9.23
C PRO A 158 22.20 0.73 -8.03
N PHE A 159 22.65 1.97 -8.23
CA PHE A 159 23.12 2.86 -7.17
C PHE A 159 22.05 3.87 -6.75
N PHE A 160 20.94 3.99 -7.49
CA PHE A 160 19.83 4.86 -7.10
C PHE A 160 19.11 4.27 -5.89
N ASP A 161 18.92 5.08 -4.84
CA ASP A 161 18.15 4.68 -3.67
C ASP A 161 16.64 4.87 -3.92
N LEU A 162 15.98 3.81 -4.40
CA LEU A 162 14.54 3.80 -4.60
C LEU A 162 13.79 3.46 -3.30
N SER A 163 14.50 2.94 -2.29
CA SER A 163 13.90 2.43 -1.05
C SER A 163 13.24 3.51 -0.21
N VAL A 164 13.72 4.76 -0.31
CA VAL A 164 13.11 5.94 0.33
C VAL A 164 11.66 6.16 -0.12
N TYR A 165 11.29 5.66 -1.31
CA TYR A 165 9.94 5.79 -1.87
C TYR A 165 9.04 4.60 -1.55
N PHE A 166 9.54 3.49 -1.00
CA PHE A 166 8.75 2.26 -0.80
C PHE A 166 7.53 2.50 0.09
N LEU A 167 7.72 3.05 1.28
CA LEU A 167 6.61 3.28 2.21
C LEU A 167 5.66 4.41 1.74
N PRO A 168 6.14 5.59 1.29
CA PRO A 168 5.27 6.64 0.77
C PRO A 168 4.40 6.17 -0.41
N VAL A 169 5.00 5.44 -1.37
CA VAL A 169 4.28 4.95 -2.55
C VAL A 169 3.32 3.82 -2.18
N ALA A 170 3.73 2.88 -1.31
CA ALA A 170 2.83 1.83 -0.84
C ALA A 170 1.57 2.41 -0.17
N ARG A 171 1.74 3.45 0.67
CA ARG A 171 0.60 4.16 1.29
C ARG A 171 -0.28 4.87 0.26
N TYR A 172 0.33 5.52 -0.74
CA TYR A 172 -0.40 6.16 -1.84
C TYR A 172 -1.25 5.13 -2.61
N ILE A 173 -0.64 4.00 -3.01
CA ILE A 173 -1.33 2.92 -3.70
C ILE A 173 -2.46 2.36 -2.82
N ARG A 174 -2.19 2.04 -1.55
CA ARG A 174 -3.20 1.49 -0.63
C ARG A 174 -4.38 2.44 -0.43
N THR A 175 -4.12 3.73 -0.30
CA THR A 175 -5.15 4.76 -0.15
C THR A 175 -6.00 4.85 -1.41
N ALA A 176 -5.35 4.94 -2.57
CA ALA A 176 -6.03 4.97 -3.86
C ALA A 176 -6.94 3.74 -4.06
N LEU A 177 -6.43 2.53 -3.77
CA LEU A 177 -7.17 1.28 -3.91
C LEU A 177 -8.28 1.08 -2.86
N SER A 178 -8.29 1.85 -1.77
CA SER A 178 -9.37 1.79 -0.77
C SER A 178 -10.67 2.48 -1.23
N VAL A 179 -10.59 3.31 -2.27
CA VAL A 179 -11.74 3.95 -2.89
C VAL A 179 -12.40 2.96 -3.87
N PRO A 180 -13.75 2.82 -3.90
CA PRO A 180 -14.42 1.83 -4.76
C PRO A 180 -14.08 1.91 -6.26
N GLN A 181 -13.71 3.09 -6.77
CA GLN A 181 -13.29 3.32 -8.16
C GLN A 181 -11.78 3.58 -8.30
N GLY A 182 -11.02 3.29 -7.25
CA GLY A 182 -9.58 3.43 -7.22
C GLY A 182 -8.90 2.48 -8.20
N ARG A 183 -8.18 3.03 -9.18
CA ARG A 183 -7.39 2.28 -10.15
C ARG A 183 -6.07 2.99 -10.37
N VAL A 184 -4.98 2.29 -10.12
CA VAL A 184 -3.64 2.87 -10.07
C VAL A 184 -2.80 2.34 -11.21
N LEU A 185 -2.20 3.22 -12.00
CA LEU A 185 -1.10 2.88 -12.89
C LEU A 185 0.22 3.25 -12.25
N VAL A 186 1.09 2.27 -12.03
CA VAL A 186 2.51 2.50 -11.72
C VAL A 186 3.32 2.22 -12.97
N HIS A 187 3.99 3.25 -13.50
CA HIS A 187 4.77 3.11 -14.73
C HIS A 187 6.20 3.64 -14.58
N CYS A 188 7.08 3.17 -15.44
CA CYS A 188 8.39 3.80 -15.66
C CYS A 188 8.62 3.93 -17.18
N ALA A 189 9.88 3.87 -17.65
CA ALA A 189 10.15 3.86 -19.09
C ALA A 189 9.62 2.58 -19.77
N MET A 190 9.96 1.41 -19.23
CA MET A 190 9.60 0.09 -19.79
C MET A 190 8.58 -0.68 -18.96
N GLY A 191 8.27 -0.23 -17.74
CA GLY A 191 7.39 -0.98 -16.84
C GLY A 191 7.99 -2.30 -16.37
N VAL A 192 9.30 -2.40 -16.18
CA VAL A 192 10.02 -3.66 -15.90
C VAL A 192 10.87 -3.60 -14.64
N SER A 193 11.51 -2.46 -14.36
CA SER A 193 12.46 -2.29 -13.24
C SER A 193 11.93 -1.32 -12.18
N ARG A 194 12.13 0.00 -12.33
CA ARG A 194 11.71 1.02 -11.33
C ARG A 194 10.27 0.86 -10.82
N SER A 195 9.30 0.85 -11.73
CA SER A 195 7.89 0.71 -11.36
C SER A 195 7.57 -0.66 -10.77
N ALA A 196 8.18 -1.73 -11.29
CA ALA A 196 8.01 -3.07 -10.76
C ALA A 196 8.49 -3.13 -9.30
N THR A 197 9.65 -2.55 -8.98
CA THR A 197 10.18 -2.47 -7.62
C THR A 197 9.18 -1.82 -6.66
N LEU A 198 8.55 -0.71 -7.06
CA LEU A 198 7.55 -0.03 -6.22
C LEU A 198 6.30 -0.88 -6.00
N VAL A 199 5.82 -1.59 -7.03
CA VAL A 199 4.68 -2.52 -6.90
C VAL A 199 5.03 -3.71 -6.01
N LEU A 200 6.22 -4.28 -6.16
CA LEU A 200 6.70 -5.37 -5.29
C LEU A 200 6.76 -4.91 -3.84
N ALA A 201 7.33 -3.73 -3.57
CA ALA A 201 7.38 -3.16 -2.23
C ALA A 201 5.97 -2.92 -1.65
N PHE A 202 5.02 -2.44 -2.46
CA PHE A 202 3.62 -2.31 -2.06
C PHE A 202 3.02 -3.66 -1.63
N LEU A 203 3.16 -4.72 -2.43
CA LEU A 203 2.62 -6.05 -2.10
C LEU A 203 3.26 -6.61 -0.82
N MET A 204 4.56 -6.39 -0.62
CA MET A 204 5.24 -6.81 0.60
C MET A 204 4.74 -6.06 1.83
N ILE A 205 4.59 -4.73 1.75
CA ILE A 205 4.22 -3.86 2.88
C ILE A 205 2.73 -3.97 3.22
N CYS A 206 1.86 -3.93 2.21
CA CYS A 206 0.41 -3.79 2.40
C CYS A 206 -0.36 -5.11 2.31
N GLU A 207 0.17 -6.09 1.58
CA GLU A 207 -0.49 -7.39 1.36
C GLU A 207 0.25 -8.54 2.08
N ASN A 208 1.20 -8.21 2.96
CA ASN A 208 1.95 -9.14 3.81
C ASN A 208 2.68 -10.26 3.04
N MET A 209 3.16 -9.96 1.83
CA MET A 209 3.90 -10.92 1.01
C MET A 209 5.39 -10.92 1.35
N THR A 210 6.05 -12.07 1.18
CA THR A 210 7.51 -12.13 1.00
C THR A 210 7.90 -11.56 -0.36
N LEU A 211 9.17 -11.21 -0.53
CA LEU A 211 9.70 -10.80 -1.83
C LEU A 211 9.47 -11.85 -2.93
N VAL A 212 9.62 -13.14 -2.61
CA VAL A 212 9.40 -14.23 -3.58
C VAL A 212 7.94 -14.33 -4.00
N GLU A 213 7.01 -14.19 -3.05
CA GLU A 213 5.57 -14.21 -3.35
C GLU A 213 5.18 -13.01 -4.21
N ALA A 214 5.63 -11.80 -3.85
CA ALA A 214 5.36 -10.59 -4.61
C ALA A 214 5.88 -10.70 -6.06
N ILE A 215 7.10 -11.23 -6.26
CA ILE A 215 7.65 -11.46 -7.60
C ILE A 215 6.76 -12.41 -8.40
N LYS A 216 6.37 -13.55 -7.82
CA LYS A 216 5.54 -14.54 -8.51
C LYS A 216 4.18 -13.98 -8.91
N VAL A 217 3.53 -13.21 -8.02
CA VAL A 217 2.23 -12.57 -8.29
C VAL A 217 2.33 -11.62 -9.48
N VAL A 218 3.35 -10.75 -9.50
CA VAL A 218 3.51 -9.78 -10.59
C VAL A 218 3.94 -10.47 -11.89
N GLN A 219 4.91 -11.40 -11.83
CA GLN A 219 5.40 -12.12 -13.00
C GLN A 219 4.36 -13.00 -13.69
N ALA A 220 3.35 -13.47 -12.96
CA ALA A 220 2.24 -14.21 -13.57
C ALA A 220 1.45 -13.37 -14.60
N HIS A 221 1.52 -12.04 -14.49
CA HIS A 221 0.75 -11.11 -15.32
C HIS A 221 1.65 -10.25 -16.22
N ARG A 222 2.92 -10.04 -15.84
CA ARG A 222 3.86 -9.21 -16.58
C ARG A 222 5.31 -9.57 -16.27
N ASP A 223 6.12 -9.76 -17.30
CA ASP A 223 7.56 -9.91 -17.13
C ASP A 223 8.16 -8.66 -16.48
N ILE A 224 8.76 -8.86 -15.31
CA ILE A 224 9.49 -7.84 -14.57
C ILE A 224 10.94 -8.28 -14.37
N CYS A 225 11.83 -7.30 -14.21
CA CYS A 225 13.23 -7.53 -13.93
C CYS A 225 13.84 -6.26 -13.32
N PRO A 226 13.57 -5.99 -12.03
CA PRO A 226 14.30 -4.96 -11.28
C PRO A 226 15.81 -5.14 -11.41
N ASN A 227 16.54 -4.03 -11.46
CA ASN A 227 18.01 -4.08 -11.45
C ASN A 227 18.53 -4.66 -10.12
N SER A 228 19.80 -5.05 -10.09
CA SER A 228 20.41 -5.71 -8.93
C SER A 228 20.37 -4.88 -7.65
N GLY A 229 20.55 -3.56 -7.74
CA GLY A 229 20.47 -2.66 -6.59
C GLY A 229 19.07 -2.57 -6.01
N PHE A 230 18.04 -2.53 -6.86
CA PHE A 230 16.66 -2.56 -6.42
C PHE A 230 16.27 -3.90 -5.80
N LEU A 231 16.77 -5.03 -6.34
CA LEU A 231 16.58 -6.33 -5.70
C LEU A 231 17.23 -6.38 -4.32
N GLN A 232 18.42 -5.81 -4.15
CA GLN A 232 19.07 -5.71 -2.83
C GLN A 232 18.26 -4.83 -1.86
N GLN A 233 17.74 -3.68 -2.32
CA GLN A 233 16.86 -2.83 -1.51
C GLN A 233 15.58 -3.57 -1.10
N LEU A 234 14.98 -4.36 -2.00
CA LEU A 234 13.83 -5.20 -1.68
C LEU A 234 14.19 -6.34 -0.71
N GLN A 235 15.38 -6.94 -0.79
CA GLN A 235 15.84 -7.93 0.20
C GLN A 235 15.98 -7.31 1.59
N VAL A 236 16.49 -6.08 1.68
CA VAL A 236 16.56 -5.34 2.95
C VAL A 236 15.14 -5.12 3.52
N LEU A 237 14.19 -4.72 2.68
CA LEU A 237 12.79 -4.59 3.05
C LEU A 237 12.20 -5.92 3.54
N ASP A 238 12.40 -7.00 2.80
CA ASP A 238 11.90 -8.35 3.10
C ASP A 238 12.40 -8.84 4.47
N ASN A 239 13.70 -8.67 4.74
CA ASN A 239 14.29 -9.01 6.03
C ASN A 239 13.70 -8.18 7.18
N ARG A 240 13.46 -6.89 6.96
CA ARG A 240 12.85 -6.01 7.97
C ARG A 240 11.41 -6.45 8.27
N LEU A 241 10.59 -6.61 7.24
CA LEU A 241 9.20 -7.05 7.37
C LEU A 241 9.12 -8.46 7.96
N GLY A 242 10.06 -9.34 7.64
CA GLY A 242 10.15 -10.68 8.21
C GLY A 242 10.29 -10.65 9.73
N ARG A 243 11.15 -9.77 10.26
CA ARG A 243 11.28 -9.58 11.71
C ARG A 243 10.04 -8.95 12.34
N GLU A 244 9.45 -7.94 11.69
CA GLU A 244 8.23 -7.26 12.17
C GLU A 244 7.01 -8.19 12.22
N THR A 245 6.96 -9.21 11.35
CA THR A 245 5.85 -10.16 11.23
C THR A 245 6.14 -11.52 11.88
N GLY A 246 7.29 -11.69 12.53
CA GLY A 246 7.70 -12.94 13.17
C GLY A 246 8.02 -14.09 12.20
N ARG A 247 8.27 -13.80 10.92
CA ARG A 247 8.77 -14.77 9.92
C ARG A 247 10.27 -15.02 10.06
N LEU A 248 11.02 -14.08 10.65
CA LEU A 248 12.47 -14.12 10.90
C LEU A 248 12.80 -13.81 12.36
#